data_AF-A0A5B7CAR8-F1
#
_entry.id   AF-A0A5B7CAR8-F1
#
_cell.length_a   1.000
_cell.length_b   1.000
_cell.length_c   1.000
_cell.angle_alpha   90.00
_cell.angle_beta   90.00
_cell.angle_gamma   90.00
#
_symmetry.space_group_name_H-M   'P 1'
#
loop_
_entity.id
_entity.type
_entity.pdbx_description
1 polymer ?
#
loop_
_entity_poly.entity_id
_entity_poly.type
_entity_poly.pdbx_seq_one_letter_code
_entity_poly.pdbx_strand_id
1 'polypeptide(L)'
;KNTNLKKKSNSKIFSSKAKPPSYKLIFSFFSDSKDNMGVIAYDMEITSSIPPAKMFKAFVLDSDNLIPKILPQAIKSAEIIHGDGGAGSIKLITFGEGSQFKSVKHRVFP
;
A
#
# COMPACT_ATOMS: atom_id res chain seq x y z
N LYS A 1 -13.22 26.86 3.61
CA LYS A 1 -12.69 25.70 4.39
C LYS A 1 -13.13 24.41 3.71
N ASN A 2 -12.33 23.86 2.79
CA ASN A 2 -12.41 22.47 2.30
C ASN A 2 -11.34 22.29 1.22
N THR A 3 -10.08 22.15 1.64
CA THR A 3 -9.00 21.76 0.74
C THR A 3 -9.07 20.25 0.55
N ASN A 4 -9.58 19.83 -0.60
CA ASN A 4 -9.47 18.44 -1.08
C ASN A 4 -7.99 18.14 -1.34
N LEU A 5 -7.25 17.84 -0.27
CA LEU A 5 -5.86 17.39 -0.30
C LEU A 5 -5.81 15.97 -0.88
N LYS A 6 -5.77 15.92 -2.20
CA LYS A 6 -5.60 14.69 -2.98
C LYS A 6 -4.14 14.25 -2.86
N LYS A 7 -3.72 13.68 -1.72
CA LYS A 7 -2.35 13.14 -1.54
C LYS A 7 -2.16 11.94 -2.49
N LYS A 8 -1.11 11.98 -3.31
CA LYS A 8 -0.74 10.87 -4.20
C LYS A 8 0.35 10.08 -3.49
N SER A 9 0.05 8.85 -3.09
CA SER A 9 0.96 7.96 -2.37
C SER A 9 1.37 6.81 -3.27
N ASN A 10 2.68 6.61 -3.41
CA ASN A 10 3.31 5.60 -4.24
C ASN A 10 4.18 4.72 -3.34
N SER A 11 4.27 3.41 -3.60
CA SER A 11 5.11 2.50 -2.83
C SER A 11 6.02 1.68 -3.75
N LYS A 12 7.27 1.48 -3.33
CA LYS A 12 8.24 0.55 -3.93
C LYS A 12 8.74 -0.41 -2.85
N ILE A 13 8.94 -1.67 -3.21
CA ILE A 13 9.34 -2.73 -2.27
C ILE A 13 10.68 -3.29 -2.75
N PHE A 14 11.68 -3.19 -1.88
CA PHE A 14 13.00 -3.79 -2.08
C PHE A 14 13.21 -4.90 -1.05
N SER A 15 13.73 -6.05 -1.47
CA SER A 15 14.07 -7.15 -0.57
C SER A 15 15.59 -7.33 -0.53
N SER A 16 16.16 -7.40 0.68
CA SER A 16 17.54 -7.76 0.91
C SER A 16 17.63 -9.00 1.82
N LYS A 17 18.59 -9.89 1.54
CA LYS A 17 18.81 -11.08 2.35
C LYS A 17 19.44 -10.67 3.68
N ALA A 18 18.76 -10.93 4.79
CA ALA A 18 19.34 -10.91 6.13
C ALA A 18 19.63 -12.35 6.60
N LYS A 19 20.41 -12.49 7.67
CA LYS A 19 20.90 -13.77 8.23
C LYS A 19 19.74 -14.75 8.45
N PRO A 20 19.84 -16.03 7.99
CA PRO A 20 18.75 -16.99 8.15
C PRO A 20 18.47 -17.27 9.63
N PRO A 21 17.19 -17.44 10.05
CA PRO A 21 15.98 -17.63 9.24
C PRO A 21 15.18 -16.33 8.96
N SER A 22 15.78 -15.15 9.13
CA SER A 22 15.06 -13.87 9.03
C SER A 22 15.33 -13.16 7.70
N TYR A 23 14.26 -12.76 7.00
CA TYR A 23 14.32 -11.91 5.82
C TYR A 23 14.08 -10.45 6.22
N LYS A 24 14.80 -9.52 5.61
CA LYS A 24 14.53 -8.08 5.74
C LYS A 24 13.82 -7.58 4.48
N LEU A 25 12.64 -7.00 4.66
CA LEU A 25 11.96 -6.24 3.61
C LEU A 25 12.06 -4.75 3.91
N ILE A 26 12.39 -3.99 2.88
CA ILE A 26 12.43 -2.53 2.92
C ILE A 26 11.27 -2.03 2.06
N PHE A 27 10.33 -1.34 2.67
CA PHE A 27 9.21 -0.68 2.01
C PHE A 27 9.51 0.81 1.91
N SER A 28 9.71 1.31 0.70
CA SER A 28 9.93 2.74 0.43
C SER A 28 8.62 3.35 -0.05
N PHE A 29 8.04 4.22 0.77
CA PHE A 29 6.83 4.97 0.43
C PHE A 29 7.19 6.40 0.05
N PHE A 30 6.66 6.83 -1.09
CA PHE A 30 6.81 8.19 -1.59
C PHE A 30 5.45 8.88 -1.52
N SER A 31 5.37 9.93 -0.72
CA SER A 31 4.18 10.79 -0.64
C SER A 31 4.47 12.12 -1.33
N ASP A 32 3.67 12.45 -2.33
CA ASP A 32 3.72 13.74 -3.02
C ASP A 32 2.84 14.77 -2.29
N SER A 33 3.46 15.85 -1.81
CA SER A 33 2.75 16.97 -1.17
C SER A 33 2.44 18.06 -2.21
N LYS A 34 1.15 18.29 -2.45
CA LYS A 34 0.68 19.31 -3.40
C LYS A 34 1.04 20.74 -2.98
N ASP A 35 1.21 20.97 -1.68
CA ASP A 35 1.39 22.32 -1.15
C ASP A 35 2.81 22.85 -1.37
N ASN A 36 3.80 22.00 -1.72
CA ASN A 36 5.18 22.46 -1.89
C ASN A 36 6.03 21.66 -2.93
N MET A 37 5.42 21.06 -3.96
CA MET A 37 6.08 20.19 -4.97
C MET A 37 7.17 19.26 -4.38
N GLY A 38 6.96 18.80 -3.15
CA GLY A 38 7.94 18.08 -2.36
C GLY A 38 7.58 16.61 -2.31
N VAL A 39 8.55 15.75 -2.61
CA VAL A 39 8.43 14.30 -2.42
C VAL A 39 9.01 13.97 -1.06
N ILE A 40 8.20 13.36 -0.20
CA ILE A 40 8.66 12.82 1.08
C ILE A 40 8.83 11.30 0.91
N ALA A 41 10.04 10.81 1.16
CA ALA A 41 10.36 9.39 1.16
C ALA A 41 10.40 8.86 2.59
N TYR A 42 9.77 7.72 2.81
CA TYR A 42 9.76 7.00 4.08
C TYR A 42 10.20 5.56 3.84
N ASP A 43 11.31 5.17 4.45
CA ASP A 43 11.80 3.79 4.40
C ASP A 43 11.40 3.06 5.68
N MET A 44 10.73 1.92 5.50
CA MET A 44 10.34 1.02 6.60
C MET A 44 11.04 -0.32 6.45
N GLU A 45 11.80 -0.72 7.47
CA GLU A 45 12.37 -2.06 7.55
C GLU A 45 11.46 -2.99 8.38
N ILE A 46 11.10 -4.13 7.81
CA ILE A 46 10.35 -5.18 8.51
C ILE A 46 11.15 -6.49 8.43
N THR A 47 11.42 -7.08 9.60
CA THR A 47 11.97 -8.43 9.70
C THR A 47 10.83 -9.44 9.68
N SER A 48 10.89 -10.43 8.78
CA SER A 48 9.90 -11.49 8.70
C SER A 48 10.58 -12.84 8.54
N SER A 49 10.00 -13.87 9.15
CA SER A 49 10.39 -15.28 8.92
C SER A 49 9.81 -15.83 7.61
N ILE A 50 8.85 -15.13 7.00
CA ILE A 50 8.18 -15.56 5.77
C ILE A 50 9.05 -15.19 4.55
N PRO A 51 9.26 -16.12 3.60
CA PRO A 51 9.99 -15.85 2.38
C PRO A 51 9.46 -14.61 1.63
N PRO A 52 10.33 -13.73 1.08
CA PRO A 52 9.94 -12.48 0.44
C PRO A 52 8.94 -12.68 -0.71
N ALA A 53 9.09 -13.74 -1.49
CA ALA A 53 8.18 -14.06 -2.60
C ALA A 53 6.73 -14.31 -2.12
N LYS A 54 6.56 -15.01 -0.98
CA LYS A 54 5.23 -15.25 -0.40
C LYS A 54 4.64 -13.99 0.19
N MET A 55 5.45 -13.17 0.86
CA MET A 55 5.03 -11.87 1.38
C MET A 55 4.58 -10.91 0.28
N PHE A 56 5.36 -10.80 -0.80
CA PHE A 56 5.00 -9.96 -1.94
C PHE A 56 3.68 -10.41 -2.57
N LYS A 57 3.51 -11.71 -2.78
CA LYS A 57 2.24 -12.25 -3.29
C LYS A 57 1.06 -11.91 -2.38
N ALA A 58 1.18 -12.15 -1.08
CA ALA A 58 0.10 -11.91 -0.12
C ALA A 58 -0.26 -10.41 0.06
N PHE A 59 0.74 -9.53 0.17
CA PHE A 59 0.54 -8.12 0.53
C PHE A 59 0.47 -7.15 -0.66
N VAL A 60 0.85 -7.57 -1.87
CA VAL A 60 0.89 -6.69 -3.05
C VAL A 60 -0.03 -7.20 -4.16
N LEU A 61 0.06 -8.50 -4.47
CA LEU A 61 -0.75 -9.08 -5.54
C LEU A 61 -2.17 -9.42 -5.04
N ASP A 62 -2.25 -10.08 -3.89
CA ASP A 62 -3.51 -10.60 -3.33
C ASP A 62 -4.07 -9.73 -2.18
N SER A 63 -3.54 -8.52 -2.00
CA SER A 63 -3.90 -7.62 -0.89
C SER A 63 -5.40 -7.31 -0.83
N ASP A 64 -6.02 -7.17 -1.98
CA ASP A 64 -7.41 -6.70 -2.10
C ASP A 64 -8.38 -7.73 -1.53
N ASN A 65 -8.02 -9.02 -1.59
CA ASN A 65 -8.81 -10.11 -1.04
C ASN A 65 -8.38 -10.47 0.38
N LEU A 66 -7.08 -10.37 0.69
CA LEU A 66 -6.52 -10.87 1.93
C LEU A 66 -6.67 -9.85 3.08
N ILE A 67 -6.38 -8.57 2.84
CA ILE A 67 -6.38 -7.56 3.91
C ILE A 67 -7.78 -7.34 4.49
N PRO A 68 -8.87 -7.24 3.71
CA PRO A 68 -10.21 -7.10 4.28
C PRO A 68 -10.65 -8.32 5.11
N LYS A 69 -10.12 -9.52 4.79
CA LYS A 69 -10.42 -10.74 5.56
C LYS A 69 -9.65 -10.81 6.87
N ILE A 70 -8.39 -10.40 6.88
CA ILE A 70 -7.54 -10.43 8.07
C ILE A 70 -7.88 -9.26 9.01
N LEU A 71 -8.11 -8.07 8.45
CA LEU A 71 -8.33 -6.83 9.20
C LEU A 71 -9.59 -6.08 8.73
N PRO A 72 -10.80 -6.67 8.91
CA PRO A 72 -12.06 -6.07 8.47
C PRO A 72 -12.36 -4.73 9.18
N GLN A 73 -11.80 -4.53 10.37
CA GLN A 73 -11.94 -3.29 11.13
C GLN A 73 -11.15 -2.12 10.51
N ALA A 74 -10.05 -2.42 9.83
CA ALA A 74 -9.20 -1.41 9.20
C ALA A 74 -9.63 -1.16 7.75
N ILE A 75 -9.81 -2.22 6.97
CA ILE A 75 -10.20 -2.14 5.56
C ILE A 75 -11.47 -2.97 5.35
N LYS A 76 -12.52 -2.30 4.87
CA LYS A 76 -13.81 -2.91 4.61
C LYS A 76 -13.87 -3.55 3.22
N SER A 77 -13.35 -2.86 2.21
CA SER A 77 -13.24 -3.39 0.85
C SER A 77 -12.10 -2.75 0.08
N ALA A 78 -11.58 -3.45 -0.92
CA ALA A 78 -10.64 -2.94 -1.89
C ALA A 78 -11.11 -3.42 -3.27
N GLU A 79 -11.46 -2.48 -4.13
CA GLU A 79 -12.10 -2.76 -5.41
C GLU A 79 -11.36 -2.04 -6.55
N ILE A 80 -11.15 -2.73 -7.67
CA ILE A 80 -10.59 -2.10 -8.87
C ILE A 80 -11.74 -1.37 -9.57
N ILE A 81 -11.67 -0.04 -9.60
CA ILE A 81 -12.69 0.81 -10.26
C ILE A 81 -12.31 1.14 -11.70
N HIS A 82 -11.04 0.95 -12.07
CA HIS A 82 -10.56 1.18 -13.43
C HIS A 82 -9.31 0.34 -13.70
N GLY A 83 -9.24 -0.31 -14.86
CA GLY A 83 -8.13 -1.18 -15.25
C GLY A 83 -8.35 -2.65 -14.92
N ASP A 84 -7.31 -3.44 -15.13
CA ASP A 84 -7.28 -4.91 -15.00
C ASP A 84 -6.52 -5.40 -13.76
N GLY A 85 -6.06 -4.47 -12.91
CA GLY A 85 -5.21 -4.75 -11.75
C GLY A 85 -3.71 -4.55 -12.02
N GLY A 86 -3.33 -4.32 -13.28
CA GLY A 86 -1.96 -4.00 -13.68
C GLY A 86 -1.60 -2.51 -13.58
N ALA A 87 -0.47 -2.16 -14.18
CA ALA A 87 0.03 -0.80 -14.30
C ALA A 87 -1.05 0.20 -14.76
N GLY A 88 -1.21 1.30 -14.03
CA GLY A 88 -2.19 2.34 -14.35
C GLY A 88 -3.60 2.10 -13.80
N SER A 89 -3.88 0.90 -13.26
CA SER A 89 -5.17 0.59 -12.63
C SER A 89 -5.44 1.47 -11.42
N ILE A 90 -6.72 1.77 -11.17
CA ILE A 90 -7.18 2.55 -10.03
C ILE A 90 -7.99 1.64 -9.11
N LYS A 91 -7.50 1.51 -7.87
CA LYS A 91 -8.15 0.78 -6.79
C LYS A 91 -8.80 1.75 -5.82
N LEU A 92 -10.06 1.52 -5.47
CA LEU A 92 -10.77 2.19 -4.40
C LEU A 92 -10.70 1.32 -3.15
N ILE A 93 -10.07 1.83 -2.11
CA ILE A 93 -9.97 1.18 -0.81
C ILE A 93 -10.93 1.88 0.12
N THR A 94 -11.91 1.15 0.65
CA THR A 94 -12.87 1.64 1.64
C THR A 94 -12.40 1.21 3.02
N PHE A 95 -12.23 2.16 3.93
CA PHE A 95 -11.80 1.85 5.28
C PHE A 95 -12.97 1.46 6.18
N GLY A 96 -12.67 0.71 7.24
CA GLY A 96 -13.63 0.38 8.30
C GLY A 96 -13.92 1.57 9.21
N GLU A 97 -14.86 1.38 10.14
CA GLU A 97 -15.39 2.44 11.02
C GLU A 97 -14.34 3.03 11.99
N GLY A 98 -13.19 2.36 12.18
CA GLY A 98 -12.08 2.85 12.99
C GLY A 98 -11.14 3.85 12.31
N SER A 99 -11.35 4.15 11.02
CA SER A 99 -10.48 5.06 10.25
C SER A 99 -11.02 6.49 10.22
N GLN A 100 -10.12 7.47 10.32
CA GLN A 100 -10.45 8.89 10.14
C GLN A 100 -10.84 9.24 8.69
N PHE A 101 -10.50 8.36 7.74
CA PHE A 101 -10.78 8.55 6.32
C PHE A 101 -11.77 7.50 5.83
N LYS A 102 -12.74 7.90 5.01
CA LYS A 102 -13.77 6.99 4.48
C LYS A 102 -13.23 6.06 3.38
N SER A 103 -12.42 6.59 2.46
CA SER A 103 -11.85 5.82 1.36
C SER A 103 -10.61 6.49 0.78
N VAL A 104 -9.80 5.71 0.06
CA VAL A 104 -8.64 6.17 -0.72
C VAL A 104 -8.73 5.63 -2.14
N LYS A 105 -8.31 6.44 -3.12
CA LYS A 105 -8.06 5.97 -4.49
C LYS A 105 -6.56 5.80 -4.67
N HIS A 106 -6.13 4.56 -4.82
CA HIS A 106 -4.75 4.22 -5.14
C HIS A 106 -4.63 3.97 -6.64
N ARG A 107 -3.60 4.53 -7.28
CA ARG A 107 -3.28 4.23 -8.67
C ARG A 107 -2.00 3.42 -8.71
N VAL A 108 -2.08 2.23 -9.29
CA VAL A 108 -0.92 1.37 -9.51
C VAL A 108 0.00 2.09 -10.50
N PHE A 109 1.26 2.28 -10.11
CA PHE A 109 2.22 2.91 -11.01
C PHE A 109 2.58 1.97 -12.15
N PRO A 110 2.73 2.49 -13.38
CA PRO A 110 3.40 1.79 -14.46
C PRO A 110 4.90 1.63 -14.19
#